data_AF-A0A8J6YI81-F1
#
_entry.id   AF-A0A8J6YI81-F1
#
_cell.length_a   1.000
_cell.length_b   1.000
_cell.length_c   1.000
_cell.angle_alpha   90.00
_cell.angle_beta   90.00
_cell.angle_gamma   90.00
#
_symmetry.space_group_name_H-M   'P 1'
#
loop_
_entity.id
_entity.type
_entity.pdbx_description
1 polymer ?
#
loop_
_entity_poly.entity_id
_entity_poly.type
_entity_poly.pdbx_seq_one_letter_code
_entity_poly.pdbx_strand_id
1 'polypeptide(L)'
;MKNFYPLALIRDIISNRKLLWQLTKRDFKERYLGSYLGILWAFIQPTVTVLIFWFVFQVGFKSMPVNNFPFILWLVCGMFPWFFLSESIQSAANSVIESAFLVKKIVFRV
;
A
#
# COMPACT_ATOMS: atom_id res chain seq x y z
N MET A 1 11.92 -27.04 -19.35
CA MET A 1 11.40 -25.65 -19.39
C MET A 1 9.90 -25.73 -19.69
N LYS A 2 9.04 -25.70 -18.66
CA LYS A 2 7.57 -25.76 -18.85
C LYS A 2 7.08 -24.37 -19.22
N ASN A 3 6.36 -24.29 -20.33
CA ASN A 3 5.84 -23.06 -20.92
C ASN A 3 5.06 -22.21 -19.90
N PHE A 4 5.44 -20.94 -19.81
CA PHE A 4 4.84 -19.94 -18.95
C PHE A 4 3.54 -19.44 -19.60
N TYR A 5 2.41 -20.10 -19.31
CA TYR A 5 1.10 -19.65 -19.80
C TYR A 5 0.50 -18.66 -18.78
N PRO A 6 0.50 -17.34 -19.02
CA PRO A 6 -0.10 -16.35 -18.09
C PRO A 6 -1.59 -16.62 -17.84
N LEU A 7 -2.28 -17.22 -18.83
CA LEU A 7 -3.68 -17.64 -18.74
C LEU A 7 -3.92 -18.77 -17.73
N ALA A 8 -2.95 -19.66 -17.53
CA ALA A 8 -3.06 -20.75 -16.54
C ALA A 8 -2.92 -20.20 -15.11
N LEU A 9 -2.01 -19.24 -14.89
CA LEU A 9 -1.84 -18.58 -13.60
C LEU A 9 -3.11 -17.84 -13.16
N ILE A 10 -3.74 -17.09 -14.07
CA ILE A 10 -5.00 -16.37 -13.77
C ILE A 10 -6.10 -17.37 -13.39
N ARG A 11 -6.19 -18.50 -14.11
CA ARG A 11 -7.17 -19.56 -13.81
C ARG A 11 -6.91 -20.22 -12.45
N ASP A 12 -5.65 -20.46 -12.10
CA ASP A 12 -5.28 -21.01 -10.78
C ASP A 12 -5.55 -20.04 -9.64
N ILE A 13 -5.30 -18.73 -9.83
CA ILE A 13 -5.65 -17.68 -8.88
C ILE A 13 -7.17 -17.65 -8.62
N ILE A 14 -7.98 -17.71 -9.68
CA ILE A 14 -9.45 -17.69 -9.59
C ILE A 14 -9.99 -18.98 -8.94
N SER A 15 -9.39 -20.13 -9.25
CA SER A 15 -9.73 -21.43 -8.64
C SER A 15 -9.43 -21.42 -7.13
N ASN A 16 -8.28 -20.88 -6.74
CA ASN A 16 -7.82 -20.81 -5.35
C ASN A 16 -8.28 -19.55 -4.59
N ARG A 17 -9.30 -18.83 -5.08
CA ARG A 17 -9.83 -17.61 -4.44
C ARG A 17 -10.19 -17.77 -2.97
N LYS A 18 -10.62 -18.97 -2.55
CA LYS A 18 -10.96 -19.27 -1.15
C LYS A 18 -9.72 -19.23 -0.25
N LEU A 19 -8.59 -19.76 -0.74
CA LEU A 19 -7.31 -19.71 -0.04
C LEU A 19 -6.79 -18.27 0.01
N LEU A 20 -6.84 -17.54 -1.11
CA LEU A 20 -6.48 -16.12 -1.15
C LEU A 20 -7.30 -15.30 -0.15
N TRP A 21 -8.61 -15.51 -0.08
CA TRP A 21 -9.49 -14.82 0.87
C TRP A 21 -9.12 -15.12 2.33
N GLN A 22 -8.75 -16.36 2.64
CA GLN A 22 -8.30 -16.74 3.98
C GLN A 22 -6.96 -16.11 4.35
N LEU A 23 -6.03 -16.05 3.40
CA LEU A 23 -4.73 -15.38 3.57
C LEU A 23 -4.92 -13.88 3.78
N THR A 24 -5.67 -13.21 2.90
CA THR A 24 -6.00 -11.78 3.04
C THR A 24 -6.68 -11.49 4.38
N LYS A 25 -7.68 -12.29 4.78
CA LYS A 25 -8.36 -12.09 6.06
C LYS A 25 -7.40 -12.23 7.24
N ARG A 26 -6.42 -13.13 7.15
CA ARG A 26 -5.41 -13.31 8.20
C ARG A 26 -4.40 -12.17 8.21
N ASP A 27 -3.94 -11.69 7.05
CA ASP A 27 -3.03 -10.53 6.96
C ASP A 27 -3.70 -9.26 7.53
N PHE A 28 -4.98 -9.02 7.18
CA PHE A 28 -5.76 -7.97 7.82
C PHE A 28 -5.87 -8.19 9.33
N LYS A 29 -6.16 -9.41 9.76
CA LYS A 29 -6.29 -9.73 11.18
C LYS A 29 -4.97 -9.51 11.94
N GLU A 30 -3.82 -9.89 11.41
CA GLU A 30 -2.52 -9.61 12.03
C GLU A 30 -2.20 -8.12 12.05
N ARG A 31 -2.43 -7.41 10.94
CA ARG A 31 -2.18 -5.97 10.83
C ARG A 31 -3.06 -5.13 11.76
N TYR A 32 -4.29 -5.57 12.04
CA TYR A 32 -5.26 -4.82 12.83
C TYR A 32 -5.48 -5.35 14.26
N LEU A 33 -5.18 -6.61 14.57
CA LEU A 33 -5.27 -7.14 15.96
C LEU A 33 -4.01 -6.87 16.79
N GLY A 34 -2.88 -6.54 16.15
CA GLY A 34 -1.64 -6.23 16.86
C GLY A 34 -1.69 -4.93 17.66
N SER A 35 -2.45 -3.90 17.22
CA SER A 35 -2.65 -2.70 18.04
C SER A 35 -3.64 -1.70 17.46
N TYR A 36 -4.48 -1.10 18.30
CA TYR A 36 -5.12 0.20 18.02
C TYR A 36 -4.08 1.27 17.61
N LEU A 37 -2.82 1.12 18.05
CA LEU A 37 -1.70 1.99 17.64
C LEU A 37 -1.37 1.86 16.15
N GLY A 38 -1.58 0.70 15.52
CA GLY A 38 -1.24 0.51 14.10
C GLY A 38 -2.14 1.31 13.17
N ILE A 39 -3.44 1.38 13.47
CA ILE A 39 -4.38 2.18 12.68
C ILE A 39 -4.15 3.67 12.87
N LEU A 40 -3.88 4.10 14.11
CA LEU A 40 -3.53 5.49 14.40
C LEU A 40 -2.22 5.88 13.70
N TRP A 41 -1.23 5.00 13.69
CA TRP A 41 0.06 5.23 13.04
C TRP A 41 -0.05 5.41 11.53
N ALA A 42 -0.93 4.64 10.88
CA ALA A 42 -1.22 4.77 9.45
C ALA A 42 -1.80 6.14 9.07
N PHE A 43 -2.49 6.83 9.98
CA PHE A 43 -2.97 8.21 9.76
C PHE A 43 -1.96 9.28 10.16
N ILE A 44 -1.17 9.04 11.22
CA ILE A 44 -0.17 9.98 11.73
C ILE A 44 0.88 10.27 10.64
N GLN A 45 1.42 9.23 10.01
CA GLN A 45 2.49 9.37 9.01
C GLN A 45 2.12 10.28 7.81
N PRO A 46 1.00 10.05 7.10
CA PRO A 46 0.59 10.92 6.00
C PRO A 46 0.20 12.33 6.48
N THR A 47 -0.44 12.45 7.66
CA THR A 47 -0.83 13.76 8.22
C THR A 47 0.39 14.62 8.53
N VAL A 48 1.42 14.05 9.18
CA VAL A 48 2.67 14.75 9.47
C VAL A 48 3.38 15.15 8.18
N THR A 49 3.37 14.29 7.16
CA THR A 49 3.99 14.59 5.87
C THR A 49 3.29 15.77 5.17
N VAL A 50 1.96 15.82 5.18
CA VAL A 50 1.19 16.95 4.64
C VAL A 50 1.44 18.22 5.45
N LEU A 51 1.52 18.15 6.79
CA LEU A 51 1.85 19.30 7.64
C LEU A 51 3.25 19.85 7.37
N ILE A 52 4.25 18.99 7.17
CA ILE A 52 5.60 19.40 6.81
C ILE A 52 5.59 20.12 5.46
N PHE A 53 4.93 19.56 4.44
CA PHE A 53 4.83 20.23 3.15
C PHE A 53 4.10 21.55 3.23
N TRP A 54 3.00 21.61 3.99
CA TRP A 54 2.30 22.86 4.24
C TRP A 54 3.22 23.90 4.89
N PHE A 55 3.95 23.53 5.94
CA PHE A 55 4.86 24.44 6.62
C PHE A 55 5.99 24.92 5.71
N VAL A 56 6.66 24.02 4.98
CA VAL A 56 7.78 24.36 4.10
C VAL A 56 7.34 25.29 2.97
N PHE A 57 6.22 25.01 2.31
CA PHE A 57 5.77 25.80 1.16
C PHE A 57 5.06 27.10 1.56
N GLN A 58 4.32 27.11 2.66
CA GLN A 58 3.53 28.27 3.09
C GLN A 58 4.35 29.22 3.95
N VAL A 59 5.15 28.72 4.90
CA VAL A 59 5.98 29.52 5.81
C VAL A 59 7.39 29.74 5.25
N GLY A 60 8.03 28.69 4.73
CA GLY A 60 9.42 28.76 4.23
C GLY A 60 9.53 29.49 2.90
N PHE A 61 8.82 29.01 1.88
CA PHE A 61 8.91 29.55 0.52
C PHE A 61 7.95 30.70 0.22
N LYS A 62 6.97 30.98 1.11
CA LYS A 62 5.87 31.94 0.86
C LYS A 62 5.31 31.79 -0.57
N SER A 63 5.06 30.54 -0.95
CA SER A 63 4.76 30.18 -2.34
C SER A 63 3.59 31.00 -2.88
N MET A 64 3.78 31.68 -4.01
CA MET A 64 2.70 32.42 -4.65
C MET A 64 1.59 31.46 -5.11
N PRO A 65 0.32 31.85 -5.01
CA PRO A 65 -0.79 31.01 -5.46
C PRO A 65 -0.67 30.73 -6.97
N VAL A 66 -0.89 29.48 -7.36
CA VAL A 66 -0.92 29.08 -8.76
C VAL A 66 -2.34 29.35 -9.26
N ASN A 67 -2.51 30.28 -10.20
CA ASN A 67 -3.82 30.63 -10.77
C ASN A 67 -4.88 30.97 -9.71
N ASN A 68 -4.54 31.77 -8.69
CA ASN A 68 -5.39 32.11 -7.53
C ASN A 68 -5.75 30.95 -6.58
N PHE A 69 -5.21 29.74 -6.78
CA PHE A 69 -5.37 28.62 -5.86
C PHE A 69 -4.17 28.47 -4.92
N PRO A 70 -4.38 28.14 -3.63
CA PRO A 70 -3.31 27.80 -2.71
C PRO A 70 -2.44 26.65 -3.26
N PHE A 71 -1.13 26.88 -3.38
CA PHE A 71 -0.17 25.89 -3.90
C PHE A 71 -0.26 24.54 -3.18
N ILE A 72 -0.52 24.56 -1.87
CA ILE A 72 -0.74 23.34 -1.07
C ILE A 72 -1.89 22.48 -1.59
N LEU A 73 -3.02 23.07 -1.98
CA LEU A 73 -4.18 22.28 -2.42
C LEU A 73 -3.88 21.55 -3.73
N TRP A 74 -3.17 22.22 -4.64
CA TRP A 74 -2.72 21.62 -5.90
C TRP A 74 -1.75 20.45 -5.63
N LEU A 75 -0.77 20.66 -4.74
CA LEU A 75 0.23 19.65 -4.41
C LEU A 75 -0.39 18.45 -3.69
N VAL A 76 -1.23 18.67 -2.68
CA VAL A 76 -1.90 17.60 -1.92
C VAL A 76 -2.80 16.76 -2.83
N CYS A 77 -3.46 17.38 -3.81
CA CYS A 77 -4.29 16.67 -4.79
C CYS A 77 -3.45 15.68 -5.64
N GLY A 78 -2.25 16.08 -6.07
CA GLY A 78 -1.33 15.19 -6.79
C GLY A 78 -0.68 14.12 -5.91
N MET A 79 -0.47 14.42 -4.63
CA MET A 79 0.15 13.50 -3.68
C MET A 79 -0.79 12.37 -3.22
N PHE A 80 -2.10 12.61 -3.15
CA PHE A 80 -3.07 11.60 -2.73
C PHE A 80 -2.98 10.28 -3.53
N PRO A 81 -3.03 10.28 -4.87
CA PRO A 81 -2.88 9.05 -5.66
C PRO A 81 -1.47 8.47 -5.54
N TRP A 82 -0.44 9.31 -5.41
CA TRP A 82 0.94 8.84 -5.23
C TRP A 82 1.13 8.08 -3.92
N PHE A 83 0.59 8.60 -2.81
CA PHE A 83 0.64 7.92 -1.53
C PHE A 83 -0.06 6.57 -1.58
N PHE A 84 -1.26 6.52 -2.15
CA PHE A 84 -1.99 5.26 -2.30
C PHE A 84 -1.20 4.21 -3.10
N LEU A 85 -0.59 4.61 -4.21
CA LEU A 85 0.24 3.72 -5.02
C LEU A 85 1.48 3.25 -4.27
N SER A 86 2.20 4.18 -3.65
CA SER A 86 3.42 3.88 -2.89
C SER A 86 3.15 2.90 -1.75
N GLU A 87 2.08 3.12 -0.98
CA GLU A 87 1.69 2.23 0.11
C GLU A 87 1.24 0.86 -0.42
N SER A 88 0.45 0.82 -1.49
CA SER A 88 -0.03 -0.42 -2.07
C SER A 88 1.11 -1.28 -2.61
N ILE A 89 2.07 -0.68 -3.31
CA ILE A 89 3.23 -1.38 -3.86
C ILE A 89 4.14 -1.89 -2.75
N GLN A 90 4.43 -1.07 -1.74
CA GLN A 90 5.22 -1.52 -0.59
C GLN A 90 4.52 -2.62 0.20
N SER A 91 3.20 -2.52 0.39
CA SER A 91 2.42 -3.57 1.04
C SER A 91 2.41 -4.87 0.23
N ALA A 92 2.33 -4.78 -1.10
CA ALA A 92 2.39 -5.93 -1.99
C ALA A 92 3.78 -6.59 -2.00
N ALA A 93 4.85 -5.81 -1.94
CA ALA A 93 6.21 -6.33 -1.86
C ALA A 93 6.47 -7.05 -0.53
N ASN A 94 6.02 -6.46 0.59
CA ASN A 94 6.20 -7.04 1.91
C ASN A 94 5.35 -8.30 2.16
N SER A 95 4.17 -8.41 1.54
CA SER A 95 3.30 -9.58 1.71
C SER A 95 3.97 -10.90 1.28
N VAL A 96 4.86 -10.84 0.28
CA VAL A 96 5.64 -12.00 -0.18
C VAL A 96 6.65 -12.45 0.88
N ILE A 97 7.25 -11.50 1.59
CA ILE A 97 8.23 -11.76 2.64
C ILE A 97 7.51 -12.28 3.90
N GLU A 98 6.40 -11.66 4.30
CA GLU A 98 5.58 -12.08 5.44
C GLU A 98 4.97 -13.47 5.21
N SER A 99 4.50 -13.76 3.99
CA SER A 99 3.96 -15.07 3.62
C SER A 99 5.02 -16.09 3.21
N ALA A 100 6.31 -15.76 3.26
CA ALA A 100 7.40 -16.65 2.84
C ALA A 100 7.41 -18.00 3.60
N PHE A 101 6.94 -17.99 4.86
CA PHE A 101 6.81 -19.21 5.66
C PHE A 101 5.73 -20.16 5.11
N LEU A 102 4.64 -19.64 4.54
CA LEU A 102 3.64 -20.48 3.88
C LEU A 102 4.17 -21.02 2.57
N VAL A 103 4.83 -20.19 1.76
CA VAL A 103 5.41 -20.62 0.47
C VAL A 103 6.37 -21.81 0.65
N LYS A 104 7.12 -21.87 1.76
CA LYS A 104 7.98 -23.03 2.08
C LYS A 104 7.22 -24.28 2.54
N LYS A 105 5.99 -24.15 3.05
CA LYS A 105 5.20 -25.24 3.63
C LYS A 105 4.20 -25.87 2.64
N ILE A 106 3.74 -25.11 1.66
CA ILE A 106 2.98 -25.63 0.52
C ILE A 106 3.97 -26.16 -0.52
N VAL A 107 4.00 -27.48 -0.70
CA VAL A 107 4.72 -28.13 -1.79
C VAL A 107 4.08 -27.68 -3.10
N PHE A 108 4.66 -26.68 -3.76
CA PHE A 108 4.34 -26.39 -5.15
C PHE A 108 4.80 -27.61 -5.97
N ARG A 109 3.85 -28.48 -6.33
CA ARG A 109 4.13 -29.53 -7.32
C ARG A 109 4.36 -28.85 -8.66
N VAL A 110 5.62 -28.85 -9.10
CA VAL A 110 6.11 -28.35 -10.39
C VAL A 110 5.69 -29.22 -11.57
#